data_AF-C8PG23-F1
#
_entry.id   AF-C8PG23-F1
#
_cell.length_a   1.000
_cell.length_b   1.000
_cell.length_c   1.000
_cell.angle_alpha   90.00
_cell.angle_beta   90.00
_cell.angle_gamma   90.00
#
_symmetry.space_group_name_H-M   'P 1'
#
loop_
_entity.id
_entity.type
_entity.pdbx_description
1 polymer ?
#
loop_
_entity_poly.entity_id
_entity_poly.type
_entity_poly.pdbx_seq_one_letter_code
_entity_poly.pdbx_strand_id
1 'polypeptide(L)'
;MKKALFFIICAILSASGSDVNSAKNSANDARISLVKSLYIKDTYFGDHKNALSASFRSVLMQDEASAGEGEVGCLDYDPIIGGQDVCDDAKYDFELGQRDTVVVTQTCPYGAQTIIYKLVRSGGDYKIDDIYDQDPSSGRAFSVKNQILNCLNQSKEHQ
;
A
#
# COMPACT_ATOMS: atom_id res chain seq x y z
N MET A 1 -37.61 21.73 59.17
CA MET A 1 -36.99 20.38 59.02
C MET A 1 -37.41 19.87 57.64
N LYS A 2 -36.61 19.49 56.64
CA LYS A 2 -35.18 19.21 56.45
C LYS A 2 -34.80 19.73 55.05
N LYS A 3 -33.60 20.28 54.90
CA LYS A 3 -33.00 20.67 53.60
C LYS A 3 -32.50 19.39 52.92
N ALA A 4 -32.86 19.16 51.65
CA ALA A 4 -32.23 18.13 50.83
C ALA A 4 -31.21 18.81 49.90
N LEU A 5 -29.94 18.63 50.23
CA LEU A 5 -28.79 19.14 49.51
C LEU A 5 -28.39 18.05 48.50
N PHE A 6 -28.66 18.26 47.21
CA PHE A 6 -28.19 17.38 46.14
C PHE A 6 -26.76 17.77 45.77
N PHE A 7 -25.78 16.96 46.19
CA PHE A 7 -24.41 17.05 45.70
C PHE A 7 -24.32 16.39 44.32
N ILE A 8 -24.13 17.20 43.27
CA ILE A 8 -23.73 16.72 41.95
C ILE A 8 -22.21 16.54 41.98
N ILE A 9 -21.76 15.29 41.99
CA ILE A 9 -20.35 14.91 41.85
C ILE A 9 -20.02 15.04 40.36
N CYS A 10 -19.38 16.14 39.96
CA CYS A 10 -18.65 16.21 38.69
C CYS A 10 -17.40 15.34 38.81
N ALA A 11 -17.50 14.09 38.37
CA ALA A 11 -16.33 13.27 38.09
C ALA A 11 -15.61 13.85 36.87
N ILE A 12 -14.59 14.66 37.11
CA ILE A 12 -13.64 15.09 36.09
C ILE A 12 -12.86 13.83 35.72
N LEU A 13 -13.20 13.22 34.58
CA LEU A 13 -12.39 12.17 33.98
C LEU A 13 -11.04 12.78 33.63
N SER A 14 -10.01 12.38 34.37
CA SER A 14 -8.61 12.60 34.06
C SER A 14 -8.31 11.93 32.71
N ALA A 15 -8.17 12.71 31.65
CA ALA A 15 -7.71 12.19 30.36
C ALA A 15 -6.22 11.81 30.49
N SER A 16 -5.95 10.52 30.33
CA SER A 16 -4.65 9.88 30.29
C SER A 16 -3.80 10.43 29.14
N GLY A 17 -2.70 11.12 29.47
CA GLY A 17 -1.70 11.58 28.51
C GLY A 17 -0.77 10.48 27.98
N SER A 18 -1.20 9.22 27.94
CA SER A 18 -0.35 8.05 27.69
C SER A 18 -0.57 7.39 26.32
N ASP A 19 -1.67 7.72 25.62
CA ASP A 19 -2.18 6.88 24.54
C ASP A 19 -1.73 7.29 23.14
N VAL A 20 -1.24 8.53 22.95
CA VAL A 20 -0.89 9.06 21.63
C VAL A 20 0.32 8.35 21.02
N ASN A 21 1.34 8.04 21.82
CA ASN A 21 2.54 7.36 21.33
C ASN A 21 2.31 5.87 21.05
N SER A 22 1.47 5.20 21.85
CA SER A 22 1.12 3.80 21.66
C SER A 22 0.27 3.60 20.38
N ALA A 23 -0.76 4.44 20.18
CA ALA A 23 -1.59 4.40 18.99
C ALA A 23 -0.80 4.73 17.71
N LYS A 24 0.15 5.67 17.79
CA LYS A 24 1.04 6.00 16.66
C LYS A 24 1.96 4.84 16.30
N ASN A 25 2.57 4.17 17.28
CA ASN A 25 3.43 3.01 17.04
C ASN A 25 2.62 1.84 16.47
N SER A 26 1.42 1.57 17.01
CA SER A 26 0.54 0.54 16.45
C SER A 26 0.12 0.82 15.00
N ALA A 27 -0.19 2.06 14.66
CA ALA A 27 -0.52 2.44 13.28
C ALA A 27 0.70 2.36 12.34
N ASN A 28 1.89 2.67 12.83
CA ASN A 28 3.16 2.50 12.12
C ASN A 28 3.39 1.02 11.79
N ASP A 29 3.26 0.16 12.79
CA ASP A 29 3.45 -1.29 12.67
C ASP A 29 2.43 -1.90 11.71
N ALA A 30 1.16 -1.46 11.76
CA ALA A 30 0.12 -1.92 10.84
C ALA A 30 0.44 -1.60 9.37
N ARG A 31 0.97 -0.41 9.09
CA ARG A 31 1.34 0.01 7.72
C ARG A 31 2.50 -0.83 7.17
N ILE A 32 3.57 -0.98 7.96
CA ILE A 32 4.71 -1.82 7.57
C ILE A 32 4.28 -3.28 7.42
N SER A 33 3.47 -3.80 8.35
CA SER A 33 3.00 -5.19 8.29
C SER A 33 2.13 -5.47 7.06
N LEU A 34 1.27 -4.53 6.68
CA LEU A 34 0.50 -4.63 5.43
C LEU A 34 1.43 -4.78 4.21
N VAL A 35 2.44 -3.92 4.09
CA VAL A 35 3.37 -4.00 2.94
C VAL A 35 4.25 -5.25 2.99
N LYS A 36 4.75 -5.63 4.16
CA LYS A 36 5.48 -6.91 4.33
C LYS A 36 4.67 -8.13 3.89
N SER A 37 3.36 -8.11 4.08
CA SER A 37 2.49 -9.23 3.68
C SER A 37 2.42 -9.48 2.17
N LEU A 38 2.90 -8.54 1.34
CA LEU A 38 2.99 -8.74 -0.11
C LEU A 38 4.20 -9.60 -0.52
N TYR A 39 5.24 -9.64 0.31
CA TYR A 39 6.51 -10.32 0.01
C TYR A 39 6.47 -11.80 0.42
N ILE A 40 5.37 -12.47 0.09
CA ILE A 40 5.21 -13.92 0.27
C ILE A 40 5.74 -14.61 -0.98
N LYS A 41 6.54 -15.66 -0.77
CA LYS A 41 7.14 -16.43 -1.86
C LYS A 41 6.05 -17.01 -2.77
N ASP A 42 6.32 -17.04 -4.08
CA ASP A 42 5.46 -17.65 -5.10
C ASP A 42 4.05 -17.01 -5.19
N THR A 43 3.94 -15.71 -4.90
CA THR A 43 2.72 -14.92 -5.10
C THR A 43 3.02 -13.71 -5.99
N TYR A 44 2.07 -13.39 -6.87
CA TYR A 44 2.20 -12.26 -7.79
C TYR A 44 1.33 -11.09 -7.33
N PHE A 45 1.61 -9.88 -7.85
CA PHE A 45 0.80 -8.70 -7.55
C PHE A 45 -0.71 -8.92 -7.69
N GLY A 46 -1.12 -9.67 -8.72
CA GLY A 46 -2.51 -10.07 -8.96
C GLY A 46 -3.16 -10.81 -7.78
N ASP A 47 -2.42 -11.55 -6.97
CA ASP A 47 -2.96 -12.36 -5.87
C ASP A 47 -3.33 -11.50 -4.64
N HIS A 48 -2.80 -10.28 -4.58
CA HIS A 48 -2.92 -9.38 -3.41
C HIS A 48 -4.11 -8.41 -3.48
N LYS A 49 -5.12 -8.69 -4.32
CA LYS A 49 -6.32 -7.82 -4.51
C LYS A 49 -7.00 -7.40 -3.21
N ASN A 50 -6.94 -8.21 -2.16
CA ASN A 50 -7.55 -7.90 -0.86
C ASN A 50 -6.76 -6.88 -0.02
N ALA A 51 -5.47 -6.69 -0.30
CA ALA A 51 -4.63 -5.67 0.31
C ALA A 51 -4.83 -4.29 -0.33
N LEU A 52 -5.38 -4.24 -1.54
CA LEU A 52 -5.57 -3.03 -2.32
C LEU A 52 -6.79 -2.21 -1.87
N SER A 53 -6.72 -0.89 -2.09
CA SER A 53 -7.87 0.00 -1.96
C SER A 53 -8.92 -0.39 -3.00
N ALA A 54 -10.20 -0.08 -2.73
CA ALA A 54 -11.27 -0.38 -3.69
C ALA A 54 -11.00 0.24 -5.08
N SER A 55 -10.41 1.44 -5.11
CA SER A 55 -10.08 2.12 -6.35
C SER A 55 -8.92 1.48 -7.10
N PHE A 56 -7.85 1.04 -6.41
CA PHE A 56 -6.75 0.37 -7.09
C PHE A 56 -7.13 -1.05 -7.53
N ARG A 57 -7.84 -1.79 -6.67
CA ARG A 57 -8.39 -3.11 -7.01
C ARG A 57 -9.28 -3.05 -8.26
N SER A 58 -10.13 -2.04 -8.37
CA SER A 58 -11.01 -1.88 -9.54
C SER A 58 -10.23 -1.67 -10.83
N VAL A 59 -9.12 -0.95 -10.79
CA VAL A 59 -8.26 -0.71 -11.96
C VAL A 59 -7.57 -2.01 -12.37
N LEU A 60 -6.99 -2.74 -11.41
CA LEU A 60 -6.36 -4.04 -11.68
C LEU A 60 -7.36 -5.06 -12.25
N MET A 61 -8.56 -5.15 -11.68
CA MET A 61 -9.59 -6.06 -12.21
C MET A 61 -10.07 -5.66 -13.62
N GLN A 62 -10.06 -4.38 -13.95
CA GLN A 62 -10.40 -3.93 -15.31
C GLN A 62 -9.30 -4.31 -16.31
N ASP A 63 -8.03 -4.19 -15.91
CA ASP A 63 -6.88 -4.63 -16.70
C ASP A 63 -6.95 -6.13 -16.99
N GLU A 64 -7.08 -6.95 -15.96
CA GLU A 64 -7.20 -8.42 -16.06
C GLU A 64 -8.38 -8.85 -16.95
N ALA A 65 -9.52 -8.14 -16.89
CA ALA A 65 -10.68 -8.44 -17.72
C ALA A 65 -10.52 -7.95 -19.18
N SER A 66 -9.62 -7.01 -19.42
CA SER A 66 -9.33 -6.48 -20.76
C SER A 66 -8.22 -7.23 -21.48
N ALA A 67 -7.37 -7.93 -20.75
CA ALA A 67 -6.36 -8.82 -21.29
C ALA A 67 -7.02 -10.04 -21.95
N GLY A 68 -6.49 -10.46 -23.10
CA GLY A 68 -6.87 -11.72 -23.72
C GLY A 68 -6.50 -12.92 -22.83
N GLU A 69 -7.14 -14.07 -23.03
CA GLU A 69 -6.80 -15.28 -22.28
C GLU A 69 -5.33 -15.65 -22.51
N GLY A 70 -4.55 -15.72 -21.43
CA GLY A 70 -3.12 -16.01 -21.48
C GLY A 70 -2.22 -14.83 -21.86
N GLU A 71 -2.80 -13.66 -22.13
CA GLU A 71 -2.05 -12.43 -22.41
C GLU A 71 -1.68 -11.69 -21.13
N VAL A 72 -0.58 -10.96 -21.20
CA VAL A 72 -0.14 -10.04 -20.15
C VAL A 72 -0.93 -8.74 -20.29
N GLY A 73 -1.48 -8.22 -19.19
CA GLY A 73 -2.21 -6.95 -19.18
C GLY A 73 -1.32 -5.74 -19.38
N CYS A 74 -1.72 -4.59 -18.84
CA CYS A 74 -1.01 -3.33 -18.97
C CYS A 74 0.36 -3.29 -18.26
N LEU A 75 0.67 -4.29 -17.42
CA LEU A 75 1.96 -4.42 -16.73
C LEU A 75 2.68 -5.68 -17.22
N ASP A 76 3.86 -5.50 -17.80
CA ASP A 76 4.77 -6.56 -18.24
C ASP A 76 5.82 -6.97 -17.19
N TYR A 77 5.56 -6.60 -15.93
CA TYR A 77 6.42 -6.84 -14.77
C TYR A 77 5.57 -6.90 -13.48
N ASP A 78 6.14 -7.43 -12.39
CA ASP A 78 5.50 -7.42 -11.07
C ASP A 78 5.92 -6.17 -10.27
N PRO A 79 4.99 -5.26 -9.93
CA PRO A 79 5.29 -4.03 -9.21
C PRO A 79 5.65 -4.22 -7.73
N ILE A 80 5.47 -5.41 -7.14
CA ILE A 80 5.94 -5.71 -5.77
C ILE A 80 7.47 -5.82 -5.73
N ILE A 81 8.06 -6.32 -6.82
CA ILE A 81 9.51 -6.55 -6.96
C ILE A 81 10.14 -5.70 -8.07
N GLY A 82 9.38 -4.81 -8.69
CA GLY A 82 9.85 -3.93 -9.78
C GLY A 82 10.52 -4.66 -10.94
N GLY A 83 10.05 -5.87 -11.28
CA GLY A 83 10.72 -6.71 -12.27
C GLY A 83 9.93 -7.96 -12.64
N GLN A 84 10.43 -8.73 -13.61
CA GLN A 84 9.81 -9.98 -14.05
C GLN A 84 10.15 -11.15 -13.13
N ASP A 85 11.39 -11.18 -12.63
CA ASP A 85 11.91 -12.28 -11.82
C ASP A 85 12.35 -11.79 -10.44
N VAL A 86 12.10 -12.65 -9.44
CA VAL A 86 12.61 -12.43 -8.10
C VAL A 86 14.12 -12.68 -8.11
N CYS A 87 14.84 -11.81 -7.42
CA CYS A 87 16.24 -12.00 -7.11
C CYS A 87 16.35 -12.92 -5.88
N ASP A 88 16.94 -14.11 -6.05
CA ASP A 88 16.96 -15.18 -5.04
C ASP A 88 17.51 -14.73 -3.67
N ASP A 89 18.53 -13.86 -3.68
CA ASP A 89 19.18 -13.33 -2.48
C ASP A 89 18.69 -11.91 -2.11
N ALA A 90 17.51 -11.51 -2.58
CA ALA A 90 16.96 -10.19 -2.32
C ALA A 90 16.77 -9.94 -0.82
N LYS A 91 17.26 -8.80 -0.35
CA LYS A 91 16.99 -8.28 0.99
C LYS A 91 16.03 -7.11 0.90
N TYR A 92 15.03 -7.10 1.76
CA TYR A 92 14.01 -6.07 1.81
C TYR A 92 14.08 -5.32 3.13
N ASP A 93 14.28 -4.01 3.04
CA ASP A 93 14.14 -3.10 4.17
C ASP A 93 12.86 -2.27 4.04
N PHE A 94 12.15 -2.06 5.15
CA PHE A 94 10.82 -1.47 5.16
C PHE A 94 10.79 -0.28 6.12
N GLU A 95 10.56 0.90 5.57
CA GLU A 95 10.55 2.14 6.33
C GLU A 95 9.26 2.91 6.11
N LEU A 96 8.86 3.71 7.10
CA LEU A 96 7.77 4.67 6.90
C LEU A 96 8.29 5.85 6.10
N GLY A 97 7.62 6.14 5.00
CA GLY A 97 7.84 7.37 4.26
C GLY A 97 6.94 8.52 4.72
N GLN A 98 6.96 9.61 3.96
CA GLN A 98 6.08 10.75 4.19
C GLN A 98 4.68 10.48 3.63
N ARG A 99 3.65 11.16 4.16
CA ARG A 99 2.29 11.19 3.60
C ARG A 99 1.67 9.79 3.42
N ASP A 100 1.70 9.00 4.49
CA ASP A 100 1.12 7.64 4.52
C ASP A 100 1.72 6.70 3.46
N THR A 101 3.04 6.78 3.30
CA THR A 101 3.77 5.84 2.45
C THR A 101 4.60 4.87 3.28
N VAL A 102 4.86 3.70 2.70
CA VAL A 102 5.93 2.79 3.13
C VAL A 102 6.91 2.70 1.98
N VAL A 103 8.19 2.89 2.29
CA VAL A 103 9.29 2.79 1.34
C VAL A 103 9.94 1.42 1.54
N VAL A 104 10.05 0.67 0.46
CA VAL A 104 10.76 -0.61 0.46
C VAL A 104 12.04 -0.45 -0.35
N THR A 105 13.17 -0.74 0.29
CA THR A 105 14.45 -0.85 -0.41
C THR A 105 14.75 -2.32 -0.63
N GLN A 106 14.71 -2.75 -1.89
CA GLN A 106 15.13 -4.08 -2.31
C GLN A 106 16.60 -4.03 -2.71
N THR A 107 17.43 -4.86 -2.09
CA THR A 107 18.86 -4.97 -2.40
C THR A 107 19.18 -6.34 -2.94
N CYS A 108 19.84 -6.38 -4.09
CA CYS A 108 20.29 -7.56 -4.81
C CYS A 108 21.78 -7.48 -5.14
N PRO A 109 22.44 -8.60 -5.50
CA PRO A 109 23.85 -8.59 -5.90
C PRO A 109 24.17 -7.63 -7.06
N TYR A 110 23.19 -7.38 -7.92
CA TYR A 110 23.34 -6.56 -9.14
C TYR A 110 22.89 -5.10 -8.97
N GLY A 111 22.34 -4.73 -7.81
CA GLY A 111 21.86 -3.38 -7.56
C GLY A 111 20.80 -3.29 -6.46
N ALA A 112 20.41 -2.07 -6.12
CA ALA A 112 19.31 -1.79 -5.22
C ALA A 112 18.26 -0.94 -5.94
N GLN A 113 17.00 -1.13 -5.56
CA GLN A 113 15.88 -0.34 -6.06
C GLN A 113 14.91 0.00 -4.93
N THR A 114 14.12 1.04 -5.17
CA THR A 114 13.17 1.56 -4.19
C THR A 114 11.76 1.52 -4.74
N ILE A 115 10.86 0.89 -3.99
CA ILE A 115 9.43 0.78 -4.30
C ILE A 115 8.66 1.51 -3.20
N ILE A 116 7.76 2.41 -3.57
CA ILE A 116 7.01 3.23 -2.62
C ILE A 116 5.53 2.86 -2.67
N TYR A 117 5.02 2.39 -1.53
CA TYR A 117 3.61 2.04 -1.37
C TYR A 117 2.86 3.23 -0.79
N LYS A 118 1.86 3.73 -1.50
CA LYS A 118 0.95 4.75 -0.99
C LYS A 118 -0.24 4.08 -0.31
N LEU A 119 -0.49 4.43 0.94
CA LEU A 119 -1.54 3.82 1.75
C LEU A 119 -2.71 4.79 1.96
N VAL A 120 -3.89 4.22 2.14
CA VAL A 120 -5.11 4.95 2.53
C VAL A 120 -5.82 4.20 3.65
N ARG A 121 -6.49 4.92 4.55
CA ARG A 121 -7.41 4.27 5.50
C ARG A 121 -8.74 3.96 4.82
N SER A 122 -9.22 2.74 4.99
CA SER A 122 -10.50 2.27 4.47
C SER A 122 -11.13 1.31 5.48
N GLY A 123 -12.27 1.70 6.06
CA GLY A 123 -13.01 0.85 6.99
C GLY A 123 -12.29 0.53 8.31
N GLY A 124 -11.37 1.39 8.75
CA GLY A 124 -10.58 1.21 9.98
C GLY A 124 -9.15 0.71 9.73
N ASP A 125 -8.94 -0.02 8.63
CA ASP A 125 -7.65 -0.59 8.26
C ASP A 125 -6.93 0.23 7.19
N TYR A 126 -5.62 -0.03 7.01
CA TYR A 126 -4.87 0.49 5.87
C TYR A 126 -5.05 -0.41 4.64
N LYS A 127 -5.06 0.21 3.47
CA LYS A 127 -5.05 -0.43 2.15
C LYS A 127 -4.02 0.24 1.26
N ILE A 128 -3.48 -0.50 0.30
CA ILE A 128 -2.55 0.02 -0.71
C ILE A 128 -3.36 0.71 -1.80
N ASP A 129 -3.20 2.02 -1.94
CA ASP A 129 -3.92 2.82 -2.93
C ASP A 129 -3.15 2.98 -4.25
N ASP A 130 -1.83 2.85 -4.19
CA ASP A 130 -0.94 2.95 -5.34
C ASP A 130 0.43 2.36 -4.99
N ILE A 131 1.18 1.97 -6.03
CA ILE A 131 2.60 1.61 -5.94
C ILE A 131 3.34 2.56 -6.86
N TYR A 132 4.45 3.11 -6.38
CA TYR A 132 5.37 3.88 -7.20
C TYR A 132 6.65 3.11 -7.36
N ASP A 133 6.99 2.84 -8.61
CA ASP A 133 8.22 2.17 -8.99
C ASP A 133 9.16 3.16 -9.69
N GLN A 134 10.44 2.82 -9.78
CA GLN A 134 11.44 3.66 -10.44
C GLN A 134 11.61 3.25 -11.90
N ASP A 135 11.48 4.23 -12.80
CA ASP A 135 11.89 4.04 -14.19
C ASP A 135 13.41 3.82 -14.23
N PRO A 136 13.90 2.66 -14.71
CA PRO A 136 15.33 2.36 -14.73
C PRO A 136 16.13 3.28 -15.65
N SER A 137 15.48 3.92 -16.63
CA SER A 137 16.13 4.83 -17.58
C SER A 137 16.27 6.26 -17.03
N SER A 138 15.26 6.74 -16.30
CA SER A 138 15.21 8.13 -15.81
C SER A 138 15.41 8.29 -14.30
N GLY A 139 15.34 7.20 -13.54
CA GLY A 139 15.31 7.18 -12.08
C GLY A 139 14.07 7.85 -11.46
N ARG A 140 13.08 8.23 -12.29
CA ARG A 140 11.88 8.91 -11.83
C ARG A 140 10.86 7.87 -11.35
N ALA A 141 10.26 8.16 -10.21
CA ALA A 141 9.14 7.38 -9.72
C ALA A 141 7.90 7.60 -10.60
N PHE A 142 7.19 6.53 -10.95
CA PHE A 142 5.92 6.57 -11.69
C PHE A 142 4.85 5.76 -10.94
N SER A 143 3.59 6.16 -11.11
CA SER A 143 2.44 5.49 -10.46
C SER A 143 1.99 4.28 -11.30
N VAL A 144 2.04 3.10 -10.69
CA VAL A 144 1.59 1.84 -11.31
C VAL A 144 0.09 1.90 -11.63
N LYS A 145 -0.72 2.42 -10.70
CA LYS A 145 -2.16 2.56 -10.93
C LYS A 145 -2.47 3.48 -12.12
N ASN A 146 -1.74 4.60 -12.26
CA ASN A 146 -1.93 5.50 -13.38
C ASN A 146 -1.40 4.91 -14.69
N GLN A 147 -0.34 4.10 -14.66
CA GLN A 147 0.13 3.38 -15.84
C GLN A 147 -0.97 2.44 -16.37
N ILE A 148 -1.58 1.64 -15.50
CA ILE A 148 -2.69 0.76 -15.90
C ILE A 148 -3.85 1.57 -16.47
N LEU A 149 -4.27 2.65 -15.78
CA LEU A 149 -5.35 3.52 -16.26
C LEU A 149 -5.07 4.11 -17.65
N ASN A 150 -3.84 4.57 -17.89
CA ASN A 150 -3.45 5.17 -19.16
C ASN A 150 -3.46 4.14 -20.29
N CYS A 151 -2.88 2.96 -20.05
CA CYS A 151 -2.90 1.84 -20.99
C CYS A 151 -4.34 1.43 -21.35
N LEU A 152 -5.21 1.26 -20.34
CA LEU A 152 -6.63 0.94 -20.53
C LEU A 152 -7.39 1.99 -21.36
N ASN A 153 -7.01 3.27 -21.28
CA ASN A 153 -7.64 4.33 -22.06
C ASN A 153 -7.15 4.34 -23.51
N GLN A 154 -5.85 4.08 -23.74
CA GLN A 154 -5.30 3.96 -25.10
C GLN A 154 -5.92 2.79 -25.87
N SER A 155 -6.11 1.64 -25.20
CA SER A 155 -6.76 0.47 -25.82
C SER A 155 -8.20 0.74 -26.28
N LYS A 156 -8.91 1.69 -25.65
CA LYS A 156 -10.27 2.09 -26.05
C LYS A 156 -10.32 3.02 -27.25
N GLU A 157 -9.25 3.78 -27.51
CA GLU A 157 -9.16 4.67 -28.68
C GLU A 157 -8.85 3.91 -29.98
N HIS A 158 -8.45 2.64 -29.86
CA HIS A 158 -8.08 1.77 -30.98
C HIS A 158 -9.08 0.64 -31.26
N GLN A 159 -10.23 0.64 -30.57
CA GLN A 159 -11.39 -0.24 -30.85
C GLN A 159 -12.46 0.52 -31.63
#